data_AF-A0A1X7LMA9-F1
#
_entry.id   AF-A0A1X7LMA9-F1
#
_cell.length_a   1.000
_cell.length_b   1.000
_cell.length_c   1.000
_cell.angle_alpha   90.00
_cell.angle_beta   90.00
_cell.angle_gamma   90.00
#
_symmetry.space_group_name_H-M   'P 1'
#
loop_
_entity.id
_entity.type
_entity.pdbx_description
1 polymer ?
#
loop_
_entity_poly.entity_id
_entity_poly.type
_entity_poly.pdbx_seq_one_letter_code
_entity_poly.pdbx_strand_id
1 'polypeptide(L)'
;MIFSHMIFRTEEKRKFSFDLWWDWGNKQFTREEQDDVKEVLKVAHEDFVRWARHASWTSSNSDMHSLRHLLRRTDYTLRINMMSDREVVRAISEKLESGELIFVPSRVEVRWYIEEVRRKRSLVTKMGEAVMLDERTRALSVSRAGTADRNVSHGPAAPSPVADFVANEVGEDVGRLVGKSPGLQADLKKLEDAGWQIEYGGVGNGSETDRLHKIIKLDSNFQNNPLTLTEILSHEVGHAAYPYEPDYSSKTAYVNGTLGDEAAATMSNIRTEREVLEHGGPDIGVLGVNHAAYNRVYDQFIKDGNTTACREAIGLAFGNEITSNTGQTYADYYGTWYEKSYPSR
;
A
#
# COMPACT_ATOMS: atom_id res chain seq x y z
N MET A 1 12.01 2.80 13.28
CA MET A 1 11.55 4.04 13.97
C MET A 1 10.50 4.67 13.07
N ILE A 2 9.26 4.82 13.54
CA ILE A 2 8.02 4.91 12.73
C ILE A 2 7.62 6.36 12.32
N PHE A 3 8.41 7.38 12.67
CA PHE A 3 7.89 8.76 12.74
C PHE A 3 8.70 9.79 11.94
N SER A 4 8.83 9.63 10.63
CA SER A 4 9.48 10.67 9.81
C SER A 4 8.60 11.36 8.78
N HIS A 5 7.33 10.95 8.57
CA HIS A 5 6.52 11.50 7.48
C HIS A 5 5.00 11.64 7.77
N MET A 6 4.57 11.66 9.03
CA MET A 6 3.17 11.97 9.36
C MET A 6 2.90 13.46 9.13
N ILE A 7 1.92 13.79 8.29
CA ILE A 7 1.33 15.13 8.25
C ILE A 7 0.56 15.29 9.56
N PHE A 8 1.15 15.95 10.54
CA PHE A 8 0.55 16.08 11.87
C PHE A 8 -0.72 16.94 11.81
N ARG A 9 -1.90 16.28 11.78
CA ARG A 9 -3.18 16.93 12.08
C ARG A 9 -3.53 16.67 13.53
N THR A 10 -3.56 17.74 14.30
CA THR A 10 -4.04 17.70 15.68
C THR A 10 -5.12 18.74 15.83
N GLU A 11 -6.18 18.41 16.54
CA GLU A 11 -7.29 19.32 16.79
C GLU A 11 -7.49 19.51 18.29
N GLU A 12 -8.00 20.67 18.68
CA GLU A 12 -8.47 20.88 20.04
C GLU A 12 -9.62 19.90 20.29
N LYS A 13 -9.52 19.08 21.33
CA LYS A 13 -10.51 18.05 21.63
C LYS A 13 -11.94 18.59 21.72
N ARG A 14 -12.11 19.81 22.23
CA ARG A 14 -13.41 20.50 22.35
C ARG A 14 -14.02 20.96 21.01
N LYS A 15 -13.20 21.09 19.96
CA LYS A 15 -13.63 21.51 18.61
C LYS A 15 -13.79 20.32 17.67
N PHE A 16 -13.22 19.18 18.02
CA PHE A 16 -13.35 17.96 17.26
C PHE A 16 -14.72 17.33 17.47
N SER A 17 -15.48 17.19 16.39
CA SER A 17 -16.64 16.31 16.33
C SER A 17 -16.24 15.07 15.56
N PHE A 18 -16.26 13.93 16.25
CA PHE A 18 -16.01 12.64 15.62
C PHE A 18 -16.98 12.44 14.46
N ASP A 19 -18.29 12.62 14.70
CA ASP A 19 -19.34 12.43 13.69
C ASP A 19 -19.15 13.29 12.43
N LEU A 20 -18.72 14.55 12.57
CA LEU A 20 -18.46 15.44 11.41
C LEU A 20 -17.16 15.10 10.67
N TRP A 21 -16.11 14.69 11.40
CA TRP A 21 -14.88 14.22 10.77
C TRP A 21 -15.09 12.88 10.04
N TRP A 22 -16.00 12.07 10.59
CA TRP A 22 -16.37 10.70 10.23
C TRP A 22 -17.38 10.58 9.09
N ASP A 23 -18.06 11.66 8.68
CA ASP A 23 -19.08 11.58 7.62
C ASP A 23 -18.45 11.24 6.25
N TRP A 24 -18.53 9.95 5.90
CA TRP A 24 -18.15 9.35 4.63
C TRP A 24 -19.39 9.15 3.75
N GLY A 25 -19.98 10.24 3.28
CA GLY A 25 -20.96 10.22 2.19
C GLY A 25 -22.13 9.26 2.39
N ASN A 26 -22.90 9.44 3.47
CA ASN A 26 -24.13 8.69 3.79
C ASN A 26 -23.97 7.18 4.10
N LYS A 27 -22.76 6.64 4.24
CA LYS A 27 -22.57 5.23 4.67
C LYS A 27 -22.70 5.10 6.19
N GLN A 28 -23.69 4.34 6.67
CA GLN A 28 -23.72 3.90 8.07
C GLN A 28 -22.73 2.76 8.28
N PHE A 29 -21.71 3.01 9.11
CA PHE A 29 -20.74 2.00 9.53
C PHE A 29 -21.33 1.07 10.58
N THR A 30 -20.88 -0.18 10.56
CA THR A 30 -21.16 -1.15 11.62
C THR A 30 -20.48 -0.75 12.93
N ARG A 31 -20.98 -1.27 14.05
CA ARG A 31 -20.42 -0.99 15.39
C ARG A 31 -18.95 -1.39 15.50
N GLU A 32 -18.56 -2.47 14.82
CA GLU A 32 -17.18 -2.98 14.79
C GLU A 32 -16.24 -2.01 14.08
N GLU A 33 -16.65 -1.43 12.94
CA GLU A 33 -15.86 -0.43 12.23
C GLU A 33 -15.68 0.87 13.04
N GLN A 34 -16.69 1.26 13.82
CA GLN A 34 -16.59 2.42 14.73
C GLN A 34 -15.60 2.16 15.88
N ASP A 35 -15.60 0.95 16.43
CA ASP A 35 -14.68 0.57 17.52
C ASP A 35 -13.24 0.39 17.03
N ASP A 36 -13.04 -0.09 15.79
CA ASP A 36 -11.73 -0.12 15.13
C ASP A 36 -11.13 1.28 15.03
N VAL A 37 -11.91 2.28 14.64
CA VAL A 37 -11.37 3.64 14.49
C VAL A 37 -11.09 4.33 15.82
N LYS A 38 -11.88 4.07 16.86
CA LYS A 38 -11.53 4.54 18.21
C LYS A 38 -10.19 3.97 18.64
N GLU A 39 -9.93 2.70 18.34
CA GLU A 39 -8.65 2.06 18.66
C GLU A 39 -7.51 2.63 17.81
N VAL A 40 -7.72 2.90 16.52
CA VAL A 40 -6.76 3.62 15.66
C VAL A 40 -6.34 4.96 16.25
N LEU A 41 -7.30 5.79 16.65
CA LEU A 41 -7.03 7.11 17.20
C LEU A 41 -6.20 7.02 18.49
N LYS A 42 -6.48 5.99 19.31
CA LYS A 42 -5.73 5.71 20.54
C LYS A 42 -4.30 5.25 20.24
N VAL A 43 -4.11 4.31 19.30
CA VAL A 43 -2.78 3.80 18.93
C VAL A 43 -1.91 4.92 18.34
N ALA A 44 -2.46 5.70 17.39
CA ALA A 44 -1.75 6.82 16.79
C ALA A 44 -1.34 7.88 17.83
N HIS A 45 -2.19 8.11 18.83
CA HIS A 45 -1.90 8.99 19.96
C HIS A 45 -0.74 8.46 20.83
N GLU A 46 -0.78 7.19 21.22
CA GLU A 46 0.27 6.56 22.04
C GLU A 46 1.62 6.53 21.32
N ASP A 47 1.60 6.25 20.03
CA ASP A 47 2.79 6.20 19.20
C ASP A 47 3.44 7.59 19.06
N PHE A 48 2.64 8.66 18.90
CA PHE A 48 3.15 10.03 18.88
C PHE A 48 3.81 10.43 20.21
N VAL A 49 3.13 10.16 21.33
CA VAL A 49 3.66 10.47 22.67
C VAL A 49 4.98 9.73 22.93
N ARG A 50 5.07 8.48 22.49
CA ARG A 50 6.30 7.68 22.59
C ARG A 50 7.43 8.28 21.74
N TRP A 51 7.13 8.73 20.53
CA TRP A 51 8.10 9.41 19.67
C TRP A 51 8.59 10.72 20.27
N ALA A 52 7.69 11.57 20.78
CA ALA A 52 8.01 12.88 21.35
C ALA A 52 8.96 12.80 22.56
N ARG A 53 9.00 11.64 23.23
CA ARG A 53 9.87 11.37 24.39
C ARG A 53 11.28 10.90 24.02
N HIS A 54 11.57 10.62 22.74
CA HIS A 54 12.88 10.09 22.34
C HIS A 54 13.95 11.20 22.22
N ALA A 55 15.14 10.97 22.80
CA ALA A 55 16.19 11.98 22.92
C ALA A 55 16.95 12.32 21.62
N SER A 56 16.77 11.51 20.56
CA SER A 56 17.53 11.59 19.30
C SER A 56 16.71 12.13 18.13
N TRP A 57 15.67 12.91 18.41
CA TRP A 57 14.79 13.41 17.38
C TRP A 57 15.48 14.41 16.45
N THR A 58 15.35 14.19 15.14
CA THR A 58 15.62 15.16 14.09
C THR A 58 14.33 15.31 13.29
N SER A 59 13.88 16.54 13.07
CA SER A 59 12.74 16.85 12.20
C SER A 59 13.19 17.76 11.07
N SER A 60 12.44 17.75 9.97
CA SER A 60 12.63 18.75 8.93
C SER A 60 12.14 20.12 9.44
N ASN A 61 12.70 21.22 8.90
CA ASN A 61 12.25 22.59 9.20
C ASN A 61 10.74 22.79 8.90
N SER A 62 10.18 22.01 7.97
CA SER A 62 8.77 22.03 7.59
C SER A 62 7.85 21.48 8.69
N ASP A 63 8.25 20.35 9.30
CA ASP A 63 7.49 19.74 10.40
C ASP A 63 7.46 20.66 11.61
N MET A 64 8.57 21.35 11.88
CA MET A 64 8.64 22.32 12.96
C MET A 64 7.82 23.57 12.76
N HIS A 65 7.70 24.05 11.52
CA HIS A 65 6.81 25.15 11.22
C HIS A 65 5.36 24.80 11.56
N SER A 66 4.93 23.59 11.22
CA SER A 66 3.57 23.09 11.47
C SER A 66 3.28 22.92 12.97
N LEU A 67 4.20 22.32 13.73
CA LEU A 67 4.07 22.16 15.18
C LEU A 67 4.06 23.51 15.92
N ARG A 68 4.87 24.47 15.47
CA ARG A 68 4.88 25.83 16.04
C ARG A 68 3.59 26.59 15.74
N HIS A 69 3.08 26.47 14.52
CA HIS A 69 1.80 27.08 14.13
C HIS A 69 0.63 26.50 14.93
N LEU A 70 0.70 25.22 15.30
CA LEU A 70 -0.30 24.56 16.13
C LEU A 70 -0.30 25.10 17.58
N LEU A 71 0.85 25.17 18.25
CA LEU A 71 0.94 25.77 19.59
C LEU A 71 0.57 27.26 19.62
N ARG A 72 0.72 27.99 18.51
CA ARG A 72 0.22 29.38 18.41
C ARG A 72 -1.28 29.49 18.62
N ARG A 73 -2.03 28.43 18.33
CA ARG A 73 -3.49 28.35 18.52
C ARG A 73 -3.89 27.93 19.95
N THR A 74 -2.92 27.70 20.83
CA THR A 74 -3.14 27.43 22.26
C THR A 74 -2.63 28.60 23.11
N ASP A 75 -2.59 28.43 24.43
CA ASP A 75 -2.01 29.34 25.43
C ASP A 75 -0.52 29.68 25.27
N TYR A 76 0.19 29.08 24.31
CA TYR A 76 1.63 29.29 24.09
C TYR A 76 1.95 30.44 23.11
N THR A 77 0.95 31.19 22.63
CA THR A 77 1.09 32.21 21.56
C THR A 77 2.22 33.23 21.80
N LEU A 78 2.46 33.64 23.05
CA LEU A 78 3.47 34.65 23.40
C LEU A 78 4.89 34.08 23.61
N ARG A 79 5.03 32.78 23.88
CA ARG A 79 6.32 32.13 24.19
C ARG A 79 6.88 31.30 23.04
N ILE A 80 6.05 30.98 22.04
CA ILE A 80 6.40 30.10 20.92
C ILE A 80 7.68 30.51 20.17
N ASN A 81 7.91 31.82 19.97
CA ASN A 81 9.05 32.31 19.22
C ASN A 81 10.37 32.25 20.01
N MET A 82 10.29 31.99 21.32
CA MET A 82 11.44 31.84 22.21
C MET A 82 11.70 30.38 22.61
N MET A 83 10.80 29.46 22.26
CA MET A 83 10.94 28.03 22.53
C MET A 83 11.90 27.40 21.51
N SER A 84 12.82 26.57 21.97
CA SER A 84 13.56 25.63 21.14
C SER A 84 12.63 24.58 20.52
N ASP A 85 13.09 23.93 19.46
CA ASP A 85 12.32 22.88 18.77
C ASP A 85 11.94 21.74 19.71
N ARG A 86 12.83 21.40 20.65
CA ARG A 86 12.59 20.42 21.70
C ARG A 86 11.49 20.85 22.68
N GLU A 87 11.46 22.13 23.04
CA GLU A 87 10.40 22.67 23.92
C GLU A 87 9.04 22.70 23.23
N VAL A 88 9.01 22.93 21.92
CA VAL A 88 7.78 22.87 21.10
C VAL A 88 7.22 21.46 21.07
N VAL A 89 8.05 20.46 20.77
CA VAL A 89 7.61 19.04 20.76
C VAL A 89 7.13 18.61 22.14
N ARG A 90 7.85 18.99 23.21
CA ARG A 90 7.45 18.68 24.58
C ARG A 90 6.10 19.28 24.93
N ALA A 91 5.87 20.56 24.63
CA ALA A 91 4.60 21.23 24.91
C ALA A 91 3.41 20.63 24.14
N ILE A 92 3.63 20.16 22.90
CA ILE A 92 2.61 19.41 22.15
C ILE A 92 2.34 18.05 22.80
N SER A 93 3.38 17.31 23.20
CA SER A 93 3.22 16.03 23.91
C SER A 93 2.44 16.19 25.21
N GLU A 94 2.75 17.22 26.01
CA GLU A 94 2.05 17.52 27.27
C GLU A 94 0.55 17.80 27.04
N LYS A 95 0.20 18.52 25.97
CA LYS A 95 -1.20 18.80 25.62
C LYS A 95 -1.95 17.61 25.05
N LEU A 96 -1.26 16.72 24.36
CA LEU A 96 -1.82 15.44 23.95
C LEU A 96 -2.07 14.58 25.20
N GLU A 97 -1.08 14.45 26.08
CA GLU A 97 -1.19 13.69 27.34
C GLU A 97 -2.29 14.22 28.26
N SER A 98 -2.49 15.54 28.34
CA SER A 98 -3.60 16.14 29.10
C SER A 98 -4.97 16.00 28.43
N GLY A 99 -5.01 15.56 27.16
CA GLY A 99 -6.21 15.45 26.35
C GLY A 99 -6.78 16.78 25.87
N GLU A 100 -6.04 17.87 25.98
CA GLU A 100 -6.41 19.17 25.38
C GLU A 100 -6.36 19.13 23.87
N LEU A 101 -5.36 18.43 23.33
CA LEU A 101 -5.22 18.10 21.93
C LEU A 101 -5.52 16.62 21.71
N ILE A 102 -6.03 16.32 20.52
CA ILE A 102 -6.09 14.96 20.01
C ILE A 102 -5.28 14.87 18.72
N PHE A 103 -4.68 13.71 18.50
CA PHE A 103 -4.07 13.38 17.24
C PHE A 103 -5.13 12.81 16.30
N VAL A 104 -5.22 13.36 15.10
CA VAL A 104 -6.19 12.94 14.08
C VAL A 104 -5.40 12.58 12.83
N PRO A 105 -5.18 11.28 12.55
CA PRO A 105 -4.50 10.87 11.33
C PRO A 105 -5.29 11.35 10.11
N SER A 106 -4.60 11.56 8.99
CA SER A 106 -5.26 11.80 7.72
C SER A 106 -6.17 10.61 7.36
N ARG A 107 -7.18 10.85 6.52
CA ARG A 107 -8.14 9.80 6.12
C ARG A 107 -7.47 8.59 5.47
N VAL A 108 -6.32 8.78 4.83
CA VAL A 108 -5.51 7.72 4.22
C VAL A 108 -4.79 6.90 5.30
N GLU A 109 -4.19 7.57 6.28
CA GLU A 109 -3.52 6.91 7.41
C GLU A 109 -4.50 6.13 8.29
N VAL A 110 -5.74 6.60 8.45
CA VAL A 110 -6.78 5.90 9.23
C VAL A 110 -7.04 4.49 8.68
N ARG A 111 -7.06 4.31 7.35
CA ARG A 111 -7.24 2.98 6.74
C ARG A 111 -6.10 2.03 7.11
N TRP A 112 -4.87 2.52 7.04
CA TRP A 112 -3.68 1.76 7.41
C TRP A 112 -3.72 1.32 8.87
N TYR A 113 -4.10 2.22 9.79
CA TYR A 113 -4.22 1.85 11.20
C TYR A 113 -5.37 0.86 11.45
N ILE A 114 -6.49 0.92 10.70
CA ILE A 114 -7.60 -0.05 10.83
C ILE A 114 -7.11 -1.44 10.45
N GLU A 115 -6.40 -1.55 9.32
CA GLU A 115 -5.83 -2.81 8.85
C GLU A 115 -4.79 -3.35 9.83
N GLU A 116 -3.95 -2.48 10.41
CA GLU A 116 -2.95 -2.86 11.40
C GLU A 116 -3.58 -3.33 12.73
N VAL A 117 -4.64 -2.67 13.20
CA VAL A 117 -5.39 -3.10 14.40
C VAL A 117 -6.05 -4.45 14.14
N ARG A 118 -6.67 -4.65 12.98
CA ARG A 118 -7.28 -5.92 12.57
C ARG A 118 -6.24 -7.03 12.42
N ARG A 119 -5.09 -6.72 11.83
CA ARG A 119 -3.95 -7.63 11.69
C ARG A 119 -3.41 -8.03 13.05
N LYS A 120 -3.20 -7.09 13.97
CA LYS A 120 -2.76 -7.37 15.35
C LYS A 120 -3.77 -8.25 16.09
N ARG A 121 -5.08 -7.99 15.95
CA ARG A 121 -6.13 -8.85 16.53
C ARG A 121 -6.11 -10.25 15.91
N SER A 122 -6.02 -10.36 14.58
CA SER A 122 -5.92 -11.64 13.87
C SER A 122 -4.68 -12.42 14.28
N LEU A 123 -3.55 -11.76 14.51
CA LEU A 123 -2.33 -12.40 14.99
C LEU A 123 -2.48 -12.89 16.43
N VAL A 124 -3.11 -12.14 17.32
CA VAL A 124 -3.40 -12.60 18.69
C VAL A 124 -4.33 -13.82 18.66
N THR A 125 -5.36 -13.81 17.80
CA THR A 125 -6.26 -14.96 17.61
C THR A 125 -5.52 -16.16 17.02
N LYS A 126 -4.73 -15.98 15.96
CA LYS A 126 -3.93 -17.04 15.32
C LYS A 126 -2.86 -17.60 16.24
N MET A 127 -2.27 -16.77 17.10
CA MET A 127 -1.28 -17.21 18.09
C MET A 127 -1.97 -18.03 19.20
N GLY A 128 -3.19 -17.65 19.60
CA GLY A 128 -4.04 -18.48 20.45
C GLY A 128 -4.41 -19.82 19.80
N GLU A 129 -4.81 -19.81 18.53
CA GLU A 129 -5.13 -21.03 17.77
C GLU A 129 -3.91 -21.92 17.54
N ALA A 130 -2.73 -21.34 17.27
CA ALA A 130 -1.48 -22.07 17.09
C ALA A 130 -0.98 -22.72 18.39
N VAL A 131 -1.16 -22.05 19.54
CA VAL A 131 -0.89 -22.66 20.85
C VAL A 131 -1.83 -23.84 21.12
N MET A 132 -3.13 -23.69 20.81
CA MET A 132 -4.09 -24.78 20.91
C MET A 132 -3.82 -25.93 19.92
N LEU A 133 -3.30 -25.61 18.72
CA LEU A 133 -2.90 -26.59 17.71
C LEU A 133 -1.63 -27.32 18.12
N ASP A 134 -0.64 -26.63 18.70
CA ASP A 134 0.60 -27.23 19.22
C ASP A 134 0.31 -28.21 20.37
N GLU A 135 -0.58 -27.86 21.30
CA GLU A 135 -1.04 -28.77 22.35
C GLU A 135 -1.75 -30.01 21.78
N ARG A 136 -2.58 -29.85 20.75
CA ARG A 136 -3.24 -30.95 20.02
C ARG A 136 -2.26 -31.82 19.25
N THR A 137 -1.24 -31.20 18.65
CA THR A 137 -0.21 -31.86 17.84
C THR A 137 0.75 -32.64 18.74
N ARG A 138 1.06 -32.12 19.94
CA ARG A 138 1.77 -32.85 20.99
C ARG A 138 1.00 -34.08 21.44
N ALA A 139 -0.31 -33.96 21.66
CA ALA A 139 -1.17 -35.09 22.00
C ALA A 139 -1.21 -36.17 20.89
N LEU A 140 -1.15 -35.76 19.60
CA LEU A 140 -1.11 -36.67 18.45
C LEU A 140 0.27 -37.26 18.17
N SER A 141 1.34 -36.56 18.53
CA SER A 141 2.73 -37.01 18.34
C SER A 141 3.11 -38.19 19.23
N VAL A 142 2.50 -38.31 20.42
CA VAL A 142 2.59 -39.51 21.28
C VAL A 142 1.96 -40.74 20.62
N SER A 143 1.03 -40.55 19.67
CA SER A 143 0.29 -41.63 19.01
C SER A 143 0.90 -42.11 17.70
N ARG A 144 1.90 -41.40 17.13
CA ARG A 144 2.33 -41.60 15.73
C ARG A 144 3.80 -42.03 15.56
N ALA A 145 4.45 -42.54 16.61
CA ALA A 145 5.72 -43.26 16.52
C ALA A 145 5.56 -44.67 15.91
N GLY A 146 4.83 -44.77 14.79
CA GLY A 146 4.59 -46.00 14.07
C GLY A 146 4.37 -45.70 12.59
N THR A 147 5.25 -46.25 11.77
CA THR A 147 5.26 -46.29 10.29
C THR A 147 5.93 -45.12 9.57
N ALA A 148 6.99 -45.50 8.86
CA ALA A 148 7.82 -44.69 8.00
C ALA A 148 7.36 -44.82 6.53
N ASP A 149 7.77 -43.81 5.76
CA ASP A 149 8.38 -43.89 4.43
C ASP A 149 7.68 -43.11 3.29
N ARG A 150 8.58 -42.46 2.52
CA ARG A 150 8.50 -41.95 1.14
C ARG A 150 8.29 -40.45 0.86
N ASN A 151 9.48 -39.90 0.61
CA ASN A 151 9.97 -38.69 -0.04
C ASN A 151 9.47 -38.46 -1.50
N VAL A 152 9.20 -37.20 -1.87
CA VAL A 152 9.70 -36.56 -3.12
C VAL A 152 9.85 -35.06 -2.86
N SER A 153 11.09 -34.57 -2.79
CA SER A 153 11.42 -33.15 -2.61
C SER A 153 11.68 -32.46 -3.96
N HIS A 154 11.00 -31.36 -4.24
CA HIS A 154 11.45 -30.35 -5.21
C HIS A 154 12.10 -29.20 -4.43
N GLY A 155 13.41 -29.01 -4.63
CA GLY A 155 14.20 -28.00 -3.92
C GLY A 155 13.91 -26.57 -4.40
N PRO A 156 14.29 -25.55 -3.60
CA PRO A 156 14.05 -24.15 -3.94
C PRO A 156 14.88 -23.73 -5.16
N ALA A 157 14.23 -23.01 -6.09
CA ALA A 157 14.87 -22.41 -7.25
C ALA A 157 15.95 -21.39 -6.83
N ALA A 158 17.09 -21.39 -7.52
CA ALA A 158 18.20 -20.48 -7.25
C ALA A 158 17.87 -19.03 -7.69
N PRO A 159 18.38 -18.00 -6.98
CA PRO A 159 18.15 -16.60 -7.34
C PRO A 159 18.81 -16.24 -8.68
N SER A 160 18.07 -15.53 -9.54
CA SER A 160 18.54 -14.99 -10.83
C SER A 160 19.27 -13.65 -10.63
N PRO A 161 20.21 -13.25 -11.51
CA PRO A 161 20.91 -11.95 -11.47
C PRO A 161 19.99 -10.70 -11.37
N VAL A 162 18.73 -10.83 -11.78
CA VAL A 162 17.70 -9.78 -11.69
C VAL A 162 17.27 -9.52 -10.24
N ALA A 163 17.22 -10.56 -9.41
CA ALA A 163 16.88 -10.42 -8.00
C ALA A 163 17.96 -9.64 -7.24
N ASP A 164 19.22 -9.77 -7.64
CA ASP A 164 20.34 -9.00 -7.08
C ASP A 164 20.28 -7.53 -7.54
N PHE A 165 19.93 -7.27 -8.81
CA PHE A 165 19.65 -5.92 -9.30
C PHE A 165 18.53 -5.25 -8.49
N VAL A 166 17.38 -5.92 -8.33
CA VAL A 166 16.28 -5.39 -7.51
C VAL A 166 16.65 -5.27 -6.04
N ALA A 167 17.45 -6.19 -5.48
CA ALA A 167 17.91 -6.10 -4.10
C ALA A 167 18.76 -4.83 -3.88
N ASN A 168 19.55 -4.43 -4.86
CA ASN A 168 20.36 -3.22 -4.81
C ASN A 168 19.53 -1.93 -4.96
N GLU A 169 18.54 -1.93 -5.85
CA GLU A 169 17.73 -0.74 -6.16
C GLU A 169 16.55 -0.54 -5.19
N VAL A 170 15.91 -1.63 -4.76
CA VAL A 170 14.64 -1.60 -4.02
C VAL A 170 14.78 -2.18 -2.60
N GLY A 171 15.72 -3.11 -2.39
CA GLY A 171 16.06 -3.69 -1.09
C GLY A 171 15.98 -5.23 -1.06
N GLU A 172 16.76 -5.86 -0.18
CA GLU A 172 16.92 -7.32 -0.12
C GLU A 172 15.60 -8.08 0.05
N ASP A 173 14.66 -7.57 0.85
CA ASP A 173 13.38 -8.25 1.10
C ASP A 173 12.49 -8.28 -0.14
N VAL A 174 12.49 -7.20 -0.94
CA VAL A 174 11.81 -7.16 -2.23
C VAL A 174 12.52 -8.07 -3.22
N GLY A 175 13.86 -8.02 -3.28
CA GLY A 175 14.64 -8.93 -4.12
C GLY A 175 14.34 -10.42 -3.84
N ARG A 176 14.16 -10.80 -2.57
CA ARG A 176 13.74 -12.15 -2.17
C ARG A 176 12.34 -12.53 -2.66
N LEU A 177 11.39 -11.59 -2.67
CA LEU A 177 10.04 -11.83 -3.17
C LEU A 177 10.04 -11.92 -4.70
N VAL A 178 10.75 -11.01 -5.39
CA VAL A 178 10.94 -11.08 -6.84
C VAL A 178 11.59 -12.39 -7.26
N GLY A 179 12.59 -12.88 -6.50
CA GLY A 179 13.24 -14.17 -6.75
C GLY A 179 12.29 -15.38 -6.74
N LYS A 180 11.09 -15.25 -6.18
CA LYS A 180 10.04 -16.29 -6.17
C LYS A 180 9.08 -16.21 -7.35
N SER A 181 9.19 -15.20 -8.21
CA SER A 181 8.32 -14.98 -9.36
C SER A 181 9.14 -15.05 -10.67
N PRO A 182 9.19 -16.20 -11.34
CA PRO A 182 9.90 -16.34 -12.62
C PRO A 182 9.40 -15.37 -13.70
N GLY A 183 8.09 -15.10 -13.74
CA GLY A 183 7.48 -14.16 -14.68
C GLY A 183 7.92 -12.73 -14.43
N LEU A 184 7.90 -12.28 -13.16
CA LEU A 184 8.37 -10.94 -12.81
C LEU A 184 9.86 -10.77 -13.08
N GLN A 185 10.69 -11.78 -12.75
CA GLN A 185 12.11 -11.76 -13.08
C GLN A 185 12.36 -11.64 -14.59
N ALA A 186 11.60 -12.38 -15.41
CA ALA A 186 11.74 -12.32 -16.85
C ALA A 186 11.38 -10.93 -17.43
N ASP A 187 10.34 -10.29 -16.90
CA ASP A 187 9.92 -8.98 -17.39
C ASP A 187 10.86 -7.87 -16.90
N LEU A 188 11.29 -7.91 -15.65
CA LEU A 188 12.34 -7.01 -15.13
C LEU A 188 13.64 -7.13 -15.94
N LYS A 189 14.06 -8.34 -16.32
CA LYS A 189 15.24 -8.52 -17.17
C LYS A 189 15.10 -7.84 -18.53
N LYS A 190 13.94 -7.99 -19.18
CA LYS A 190 13.67 -7.34 -20.47
C LYS A 190 13.66 -5.81 -20.34
N LEU A 191 13.09 -5.31 -19.24
CA LEU A 191 13.04 -3.87 -18.97
C LEU A 191 14.45 -3.32 -18.72
N GLU A 192 15.25 -3.99 -17.91
CA GLU A 192 16.67 -3.67 -17.70
C GLU A 192 17.44 -3.66 -19.03
N ASP A 193 17.29 -4.70 -19.85
CA ASP A 193 17.91 -4.79 -21.19
C ASP A 193 17.44 -3.67 -22.13
N ALA A 194 16.22 -3.18 -21.95
CA ALA A 194 15.64 -2.06 -22.69
C ALA A 194 15.99 -0.68 -22.09
N GLY A 195 16.81 -0.64 -21.04
CA GLY A 195 17.31 0.57 -20.40
C GLY A 195 16.32 1.24 -19.44
N TRP A 196 15.36 0.47 -18.89
CA TRP A 196 14.49 0.95 -17.83
C TRP A 196 15.22 1.03 -16.50
N GLN A 197 14.78 1.98 -15.67
CA GLN A 197 15.29 2.19 -14.32
C GLN A 197 14.15 2.04 -13.31
N ILE A 198 14.49 1.62 -12.09
CA ILE A 198 13.58 1.61 -10.96
C ILE A 198 14.13 2.62 -9.96
N GLU A 199 13.30 3.57 -9.56
CA GLU A 199 13.70 4.64 -8.66
C GLU A 199 12.66 4.85 -7.57
N TYR A 200 13.09 5.39 -6.43
CA TYR A 200 12.18 5.89 -5.43
C TYR A 200 11.78 7.35 -5.71
N GLY A 201 10.48 7.59 -5.79
CA GLY A 201 9.89 8.92 -5.81
C GLY A 201 9.78 9.54 -4.42
N GLY A 202 9.36 10.81 -4.36
CA GLY A 202 9.06 11.47 -3.08
C GLY A 202 7.91 10.79 -2.31
N VAL A 203 7.98 10.83 -0.98
CA VAL A 203 7.00 10.19 -0.09
C VAL A 203 5.59 10.72 -0.35
N GLY A 204 4.64 9.82 -0.59
CA GLY A 204 3.22 10.11 -0.77
C GLY A 204 2.84 10.62 -2.16
N ASN A 205 3.78 10.64 -3.11
CA ASN A 205 3.52 11.04 -4.49
C ASN A 205 2.89 9.92 -5.33
N GLY A 206 2.72 8.73 -4.76
CA GLY A 206 2.27 7.55 -5.51
C GLY A 206 3.42 6.88 -6.28
N SER A 207 3.11 5.71 -6.82
CA SER A 207 3.98 4.99 -7.73
C SER A 207 3.45 5.17 -9.15
N GLU A 208 4.34 5.23 -10.12
CA GLU A 208 3.97 5.46 -11.52
C GLU A 208 5.01 4.87 -12.47
N THR A 209 4.55 4.54 -13.67
CA THR A 209 5.38 4.13 -14.79
C THR A 209 5.53 5.29 -15.78
N ASP A 210 6.71 5.89 -15.82
CA ASP A 210 7.08 6.91 -16.79
C ASP A 210 7.69 6.26 -18.04
N ARG A 211 6.85 6.02 -19.04
CA ARG A 211 7.26 5.41 -20.32
C ARG A 211 8.19 6.30 -21.14
N LEU A 212 8.07 7.62 -21.01
CA LEU A 212 8.86 8.57 -21.79
C LEU A 212 10.32 8.55 -21.34
N HIS A 213 10.54 8.50 -20.03
CA HIS A 213 11.88 8.46 -19.44
C HIS A 213 12.34 7.03 -19.10
N LYS A 214 11.48 6.03 -19.28
CA LYS A 214 11.70 4.62 -18.94
C LYS A 214 12.02 4.41 -17.46
N ILE A 215 11.23 5.03 -16.59
CA ILE A 215 11.40 4.96 -15.14
C ILE A 215 10.16 4.32 -14.52
N ILE A 216 10.35 3.30 -13.71
CA ILE A 216 9.37 2.82 -12.74
C ILE A 216 9.66 3.55 -11.44
N LYS A 217 8.77 4.45 -11.04
CA LYS A 217 8.89 5.23 -9.81
C LYS A 217 8.06 4.57 -8.72
N LEU A 218 8.71 4.20 -7.63
CA LEU A 218 8.07 3.62 -6.45
C LEU A 218 7.92 4.68 -5.36
N ASP A 219 6.77 4.74 -4.69
CA ASP A 219 6.57 5.66 -3.58
C ASP A 219 7.45 5.26 -2.38
N SER A 220 8.35 6.16 -1.98
CA SER A 220 9.22 5.99 -0.82
C SER A 220 8.46 5.70 0.49
N ASN A 221 7.16 6.00 0.56
CA ASN A 221 6.32 5.64 1.70
C ASN A 221 6.28 4.12 1.95
N PHE A 222 6.45 3.31 0.90
CA PHE A 222 6.38 1.84 0.98
C PHE A 222 7.76 1.17 1.05
N GLN A 223 8.86 1.92 1.09
CA GLN A 223 10.24 1.38 1.11
C GLN A 223 10.50 0.37 2.25
N ASN A 224 9.78 0.48 3.37
CA ASN A 224 9.90 -0.41 4.52
C ASN A 224 8.78 -1.48 4.59
N ASN A 225 7.99 -1.62 3.52
CA ASN A 225 6.90 -2.57 3.42
C ASN A 225 7.10 -3.44 2.17
N PRO A 226 7.91 -4.51 2.26
CA PRO A 226 8.32 -5.29 1.09
C PRO A 226 7.16 -5.99 0.38
N LEU A 227 6.07 -6.33 1.09
CA LEU A 227 4.90 -6.95 0.47
C LEU A 227 4.19 -5.96 -0.45
N THR A 228 3.75 -4.83 0.11
CA THR A 228 3.09 -3.75 -0.66
C THR A 228 4.00 -3.21 -1.76
N LEU A 229 5.30 -3.11 -1.50
CA LEU A 229 6.22 -2.63 -2.52
C LEU A 229 6.41 -3.63 -3.68
N THR A 230 6.38 -4.94 -3.40
CA THR A 230 6.42 -5.97 -4.45
C THR A 230 5.11 -6.02 -5.22
N GLU A 231 3.98 -5.87 -4.55
CA GLU A 231 2.64 -5.72 -5.17
C GLU A 231 2.65 -4.55 -6.16
N ILE A 232 3.02 -3.35 -5.70
CA ILE A 232 3.13 -2.14 -6.53
C ILE A 232 4.13 -2.34 -7.66
N LEU A 233 5.35 -2.81 -7.38
CA LEU A 233 6.37 -3.03 -8.40
C LEU A 233 5.86 -3.96 -9.50
N SER A 234 5.15 -5.04 -9.14
CA SER A 234 4.62 -5.98 -10.12
C SER A 234 3.54 -5.39 -11.03
N HIS A 235 2.77 -4.42 -10.52
CA HIS A 235 1.80 -3.63 -11.29
C HIS A 235 2.51 -2.66 -12.23
N GLU A 236 3.45 -1.86 -11.72
CA GLU A 236 4.21 -0.90 -12.54
C GLU A 236 5.06 -1.59 -13.62
N VAL A 237 5.67 -2.74 -13.31
CA VAL A 237 6.34 -3.58 -14.32
C VAL A 237 5.37 -4.03 -15.41
N GLY A 238 4.12 -4.34 -15.03
CA GLY A 238 3.09 -4.72 -15.99
C GLY A 238 2.71 -3.58 -16.93
N HIS A 239 2.63 -2.34 -16.43
CA HIS A 239 2.56 -1.16 -17.30
C HIS A 239 3.80 -1.12 -18.21
N ALA A 240 5.01 -1.04 -17.66
CA ALA A 240 6.25 -0.87 -18.42
C ALA A 240 6.44 -1.93 -19.53
N ALA A 241 6.10 -3.19 -19.24
CA ALA A 241 6.22 -4.30 -20.18
C ALA A 241 5.12 -4.33 -21.25
N TYR A 242 3.99 -3.66 -21.03
CA TYR A 242 2.91 -3.56 -22.01
C TYR A 242 3.15 -2.38 -22.98
N PRO A 243 3.22 -2.61 -24.31
CA PRO A 243 3.47 -1.55 -25.29
C PRO A 243 2.18 -0.75 -25.56
N TYR A 244 1.68 -0.05 -24.54
CA TYR A 244 0.52 0.81 -24.66
C TYR A 244 0.88 2.10 -25.40
N GLU A 245 0.14 2.38 -26.47
CA GLU A 245 0.15 3.65 -27.19
C GLU A 245 -1.24 4.28 -27.10
N PRO A 246 -1.38 5.48 -26.51
CA PRO A 246 -2.67 6.12 -26.38
C PRO A 246 -3.32 6.45 -27.74
N ASP A 247 -4.56 6.01 -27.93
CA ASP A 247 -5.37 6.36 -29.11
C ASP A 247 -6.26 7.57 -28.81
N TYR A 248 -5.87 8.73 -29.32
CA TYR A 248 -6.62 9.99 -29.15
C TYR A 248 -7.69 10.24 -30.24
N SER A 249 -8.05 9.24 -31.05
CA SER A 249 -9.06 9.40 -32.12
C SER A 249 -10.48 9.62 -31.59
N SER A 250 -10.77 9.11 -30.39
CA SER A 250 -12.04 9.32 -29.70
C SER A 250 -11.90 9.08 -28.20
N LYS A 251 -12.84 9.62 -27.40
CA LYS A 251 -12.92 9.36 -25.95
C LYS A 251 -12.97 7.86 -25.65
N THR A 252 -13.78 7.11 -26.41
CA THR A 252 -13.93 5.67 -26.22
C THR A 252 -12.65 4.91 -26.53
N ALA A 253 -11.96 5.24 -27.63
CA ALA A 253 -10.69 4.61 -27.97
C ALA A 253 -9.62 4.87 -26.88
N TYR A 254 -9.53 6.11 -26.42
CA TYR A 254 -8.61 6.49 -25.34
C TYR A 254 -8.90 5.73 -24.04
N VAL A 255 -10.16 5.76 -23.56
CA VAL A 255 -10.56 5.10 -22.32
C VAL A 255 -10.38 3.58 -22.41
N ASN A 256 -10.74 2.96 -23.53
CA ASN A 256 -10.53 1.52 -23.70
C ASN A 256 -9.04 1.17 -23.69
N GLY A 257 -8.19 2.01 -24.30
CA GLY A 257 -6.74 1.86 -24.28
C GLY A 257 -6.17 1.93 -22.87
N THR A 258 -6.52 2.98 -22.10
CA THR A 258 -6.03 3.15 -20.72
C THR A 258 -6.51 2.04 -19.79
N LEU A 259 -7.77 1.60 -19.90
CA LEU A 259 -8.27 0.47 -19.12
C LEU A 259 -7.61 -0.86 -19.52
N GLY A 260 -7.23 -1.01 -20.79
CA GLY A 260 -6.42 -2.13 -21.24
C GLY A 260 -5.00 -2.12 -20.65
N ASP A 261 -4.42 -0.95 -20.40
CA ASP A 261 -3.13 -0.79 -19.72
C ASP A 261 -3.23 -1.17 -18.24
N GLU A 262 -4.24 -0.68 -17.51
CA GLU A 262 -4.52 -1.10 -16.12
C GLU A 262 -4.76 -2.61 -16.01
N ALA A 263 -5.42 -3.19 -17.00
CA ALA A 263 -5.60 -4.64 -17.06
C ALA A 263 -4.29 -5.39 -17.24
N ALA A 264 -3.38 -4.91 -18.11
CA ALA A 264 -2.07 -5.53 -18.29
C ALA A 264 -1.23 -5.47 -17.01
N ALA A 265 -1.28 -4.35 -16.29
CA ALA A 265 -0.65 -4.17 -15.00
C ALA A 265 -1.22 -5.13 -13.93
N THR A 266 -2.55 -5.20 -13.82
CA THR A 266 -3.26 -6.10 -12.90
C THR A 266 -2.94 -7.57 -13.21
N MET A 267 -2.87 -7.97 -14.48
CA MET A 267 -2.49 -9.32 -14.88
C MET A 267 -1.06 -9.67 -14.45
N SER A 268 -0.11 -8.74 -14.59
CA SER A 268 1.26 -8.91 -14.13
C SER A 268 1.33 -9.09 -12.61
N ASN A 269 0.56 -8.30 -11.86
CA ASN A 269 0.48 -8.41 -10.40
C ASN A 269 -0.12 -9.75 -9.95
N ILE A 270 -1.23 -10.21 -10.56
CA ILE A 270 -1.84 -11.50 -10.25
C ILE A 270 -0.88 -12.66 -10.56
N ARG A 271 -0.19 -12.62 -11.70
CA ARG A 271 0.82 -13.63 -12.03
C ARG A 271 1.90 -13.68 -10.94
N THR A 272 2.40 -12.52 -10.55
CA THR A 272 3.46 -12.40 -9.55
C THR A 272 3.00 -12.94 -8.20
N GLU A 273 1.82 -12.55 -7.71
CA GLU A 273 1.29 -13.03 -6.43
C GLU A 273 1.16 -14.55 -6.41
N ARG A 274 0.62 -15.15 -7.48
CA ARG A 274 0.47 -16.60 -7.59
C ARG A 274 1.81 -17.33 -7.64
N GLU A 275 2.77 -16.82 -8.41
CA GLU A 275 4.10 -17.42 -8.48
C GLU A 275 4.83 -17.33 -7.13
N VAL A 276 4.71 -16.20 -6.43
CA VAL A 276 5.28 -16.04 -5.08
C VAL A 276 4.67 -17.06 -4.12
N LEU A 277 3.35 -17.22 -4.11
CA LEU A 277 2.64 -18.21 -3.29
C LEU A 277 3.05 -19.65 -3.62
N GLU A 278 3.12 -19.99 -4.92
CA GLU A 278 3.52 -21.31 -5.40
C GLU A 278 4.94 -21.69 -4.94
N HIS A 279 5.85 -20.70 -4.88
CA HIS A 279 7.23 -20.88 -4.39
C HIS A 279 7.38 -20.62 -2.89
N GLY A 280 6.29 -20.78 -2.13
CA GLY A 280 6.28 -20.73 -0.65
C GLY A 280 6.57 -19.34 -0.08
N GLY A 281 6.32 -18.29 -0.84
CA GLY A 281 6.32 -16.91 -0.37
C GLY A 281 4.98 -16.51 0.26
N PRO A 282 4.93 -15.32 0.88
CA PRO A 282 3.69 -14.74 1.38
C PRO A 282 2.80 -14.24 0.25
N ASP A 283 1.51 -14.09 0.53
CA ASP A 283 0.59 -13.31 -0.30
C ASP A 283 1.06 -11.85 -0.30
N ILE A 284 1.42 -11.32 -1.48
CA ILE A 284 1.85 -9.93 -1.67
C ILE A 284 0.66 -9.00 -1.90
N GLY A 285 -0.51 -9.53 -2.26
CA GLY A 285 -1.68 -8.75 -2.65
C GLY A 285 -1.83 -8.55 -4.16
N VAL A 286 -2.99 -8.02 -4.54
CA VAL A 286 -3.33 -7.59 -5.89
C VAL A 286 -3.92 -6.19 -5.77
N LEU A 287 -3.36 -5.22 -6.50
CA LEU A 287 -3.87 -3.85 -6.47
C LEU A 287 -5.32 -3.75 -6.96
N GLY A 288 -6.01 -2.78 -6.39
CA GLY A 288 -7.43 -2.52 -6.64
C GLY A 288 -8.30 -3.01 -5.49
N VAL A 289 -9.59 -3.19 -5.75
CA VAL A 289 -10.57 -3.69 -4.77
C VAL A 289 -11.39 -4.86 -5.32
N ASN A 290 -11.42 -5.06 -6.63
CA ASN A 290 -12.25 -6.08 -7.27
C ASN A 290 -11.53 -7.44 -7.46
N HIS A 291 -10.76 -7.87 -6.46
CA HIS A 291 -9.82 -9.00 -6.57
C HIS A 291 -10.49 -10.29 -7.05
N ALA A 292 -11.73 -10.56 -6.61
CA ALA A 292 -12.48 -11.75 -7.00
C ALA A 292 -12.87 -11.75 -8.49
N ALA A 293 -13.18 -10.58 -9.06
CA ALA A 293 -13.45 -10.46 -10.48
C ALA A 293 -12.18 -10.66 -11.30
N TYR A 294 -11.08 -10.01 -10.90
CA TYR A 294 -9.80 -10.13 -11.60
C TYR A 294 -9.30 -11.57 -11.63
N ASN A 295 -9.27 -12.23 -10.47
CA ASN A 295 -8.82 -13.61 -10.36
C ASN A 295 -9.69 -14.58 -11.18
N ARG A 296 -11.02 -14.40 -11.20
CA ARG A 296 -11.92 -15.23 -12.01
C ARG A 296 -11.60 -15.12 -13.52
N VAL A 297 -11.36 -13.89 -13.99
CA VAL A 297 -11.04 -13.64 -15.40
C VAL A 297 -9.64 -14.17 -15.73
N TYR A 298 -8.68 -13.98 -14.83
CA TYR A 298 -7.33 -14.52 -14.98
C TYR A 298 -7.31 -16.07 -15.00
N ASP A 299 -8.12 -16.72 -14.16
CA ASP A 299 -8.28 -18.18 -14.17
C ASP A 299 -8.82 -18.70 -15.50
N GLN A 300 -9.69 -17.92 -16.16
CA GLN A 300 -10.20 -18.27 -17.47
C GLN A 300 -9.10 -18.13 -18.53
N PHE A 301 -8.33 -17.04 -18.48
CA PHE A 301 -7.16 -16.82 -19.32
C PHE A 301 -6.14 -17.97 -19.24
N ILE A 302 -5.86 -18.48 -18.04
CA ILE A 302 -4.93 -19.62 -17.87
C ILE A 302 -5.44 -20.88 -18.61
N LYS A 303 -6.75 -21.04 -18.77
CA LYS A 303 -7.35 -22.22 -19.44
C LYS A 303 -7.36 -22.09 -20.95
N ASP A 304 -7.63 -20.89 -21.47
CA ASP A 304 -7.89 -20.68 -22.90
C ASP A 304 -6.81 -19.87 -23.64
N GLY A 305 -5.88 -19.24 -22.91
CA GLY A 305 -4.83 -18.39 -23.47
C GLY A 305 -5.34 -17.10 -24.12
N ASN A 306 -6.61 -16.71 -23.90
CA ASN A 306 -7.21 -15.56 -24.54
C ASN A 306 -6.88 -14.25 -23.79
N THR A 307 -5.66 -13.74 -24.04
CA THR A 307 -5.17 -12.50 -23.41
C THR A 307 -6.07 -11.30 -23.70
N THR A 308 -6.65 -11.20 -24.89
CA THR A 308 -7.52 -10.07 -25.28
C THR A 308 -8.78 -10.05 -24.43
N ALA A 309 -9.49 -11.17 -24.34
CA ALA A 309 -10.70 -11.26 -23.51
C ALA A 309 -10.41 -11.03 -22.02
N CYS A 310 -9.25 -11.50 -21.55
CA CYS A 310 -8.80 -11.25 -20.19
C CYS A 310 -8.62 -9.75 -19.90
N ARG A 311 -7.89 -9.06 -20.78
CA ARG A 311 -7.64 -7.62 -20.65
C ARG A 311 -8.92 -6.80 -20.72
N GLU A 312 -9.80 -7.10 -21.66
CA GLU A 312 -11.09 -6.40 -21.79
C GLU A 312 -11.93 -6.55 -20.50
N ALA A 313 -12.02 -7.76 -19.96
CA ALA A 313 -12.84 -8.02 -18.77
C ALA A 313 -12.22 -7.47 -17.48
N ILE A 314 -10.89 -7.57 -17.29
CA ILE A 314 -10.20 -6.93 -16.16
C ILE A 314 -10.30 -5.41 -16.28
N GLY A 315 -10.04 -4.85 -17.46
CA GLY A 315 -10.10 -3.40 -17.70
C GLY A 315 -11.48 -2.83 -17.44
N LEU A 316 -12.55 -3.54 -17.82
CA LEU A 316 -13.91 -3.15 -17.48
C LEU A 316 -14.17 -3.20 -15.97
N ALA A 317 -13.69 -4.23 -15.28
CA ALA A 317 -13.85 -4.34 -13.83
C ALA A 317 -13.08 -3.23 -13.10
N PHE A 318 -11.87 -2.91 -13.53
CA PHE A 318 -11.02 -1.86 -13.00
C PHE A 318 -11.56 -0.46 -13.29
N GLY A 319 -12.12 -0.26 -14.48
CA GLY A 319 -12.76 0.98 -14.89
C GLY A 319 -13.92 1.43 -14.00
N ASN A 320 -14.54 0.48 -13.27
CA ASN A 320 -15.60 0.76 -12.30
C ASN A 320 -15.09 1.05 -10.88
N GLU A 321 -13.78 0.90 -10.63
CA GLU A 321 -13.18 1.26 -9.34
C GLU A 321 -13.09 2.78 -9.17
N ILE A 322 -13.07 3.23 -7.92
CA ILE A 322 -13.07 4.64 -7.57
C ILE A 322 -11.64 5.12 -7.31
N THR A 323 -11.23 6.13 -8.06
CA THR A 323 -9.95 6.83 -7.84
C THR A 323 -9.92 7.48 -6.45
N SER A 324 -8.79 7.33 -5.76
CA SER A 324 -8.63 7.83 -4.39
C SER A 324 -8.56 9.36 -4.28
N ASN A 325 -8.17 10.04 -5.36
CA ASN A 325 -7.95 11.48 -5.40
C ASN A 325 -9.17 12.29 -5.90
N THR A 326 -9.92 11.78 -6.87
CA THR A 326 -11.07 12.49 -7.46
C THR A 326 -12.42 11.93 -7.04
N GLY A 327 -12.47 10.68 -6.56
CA GLY A 327 -13.72 9.99 -6.23
C GLY A 327 -14.54 9.58 -7.45
N GLN A 328 -14.02 9.77 -8.67
CA GLN A 328 -14.61 9.30 -9.91
C GLN A 328 -14.25 7.83 -10.16
N THR A 329 -15.05 7.15 -10.98
CA THR A 329 -14.61 5.87 -11.54
C THR A 329 -13.37 6.07 -12.40
N TYR A 330 -12.50 5.06 -12.55
CA TYR A 330 -11.35 5.17 -13.45
C TYR A 330 -11.77 5.49 -14.89
N ALA A 331 -12.87 4.89 -15.37
CA ALA A 331 -13.43 5.19 -16.69
C ALA A 331 -13.84 6.67 -16.82
N ASP A 332 -14.50 7.23 -15.80
CA ASP A 332 -14.89 8.65 -15.78
C ASP A 332 -13.68 9.57 -15.64
N TYR A 333 -12.67 9.18 -14.86
CA TYR A 333 -11.44 9.94 -14.66
C TYR A 333 -10.68 10.11 -15.97
N TYR A 334 -10.39 9.01 -16.68
CA TYR A 334 -9.73 9.07 -17.99
C TYR A 334 -10.59 9.79 -19.03
N GLY A 335 -11.91 9.53 -19.01
CA GLY A 335 -12.86 10.19 -19.91
C GLY A 335 -12.89 11.71 -19.71
N THR A 336 -12.91 12.18 -18.46
CA THR A 336 -12.90 13.61 -18.10
C THR A 336 -11.58 14.26 -18.51
N TRP A 337 -10.46 13.58 -18.32
CA TRP A 337 -9.15 14.09 -18.76
C TRP A 337 -9.10 14.24 -20.28
N TYR A 338 -9.62 13.27 -21.03
CA TYR A 338 -9.67 13.32 -22.49
C TYR A 338 -10.49 14.53 -22.96
N GLU A 339 -11.69 14.72 -22.43
CA GLU A 339 -12.58 15.83 -22.81
C GLU A 339 -11.95 17.20 -22.54
N LYS A 340 -11.22 17.35 -21.42
CA LYS A 340 -10.50 18.59 -21.10
C LYS A 340 -9.32 18.85 -22.04
N SER A 341 -8.64 17.80 -22.49
CA SER A 341 -7.44 17.89 -23.32
C SER A 341 -7.76 18.02 -24.81
N TYR A 342 -8.89 17.46 -25.23
CA TYR A 342 -9.37 17.42 -26.62
C TYR A 342 -10.84 17.88 -26.69
N PRO A 343 -11.15 19.14 -26.31
CA PRO A 343 -12.51 19.65 -26.37
C PRO A 343 -13.03 19.60 -27.80
N SER A 344 -14.24 19.07 -27.98
CA SER A 344 -14.95 19.15 -29.27
C SER A 344 -15.05 20.62 -29.68
N ARG A 345 -14.53 20.95 -30.87
CA ARG A 345 -14.56 22.29 -31.45
C ARG A 345 -15.97 22.76 -31.76
#